data_AF-A0A938BEM3-F1
#
_entry.id   AF-A0A938BEM3-F1
#
_cell.length_a   1.000
_cell.length_b   1.000
_cell.length_c   1.000
_cell.angle_alpha   90.00
_cell.angle_beta   90.00
_cell.angle_gamma   90.00
#
_symmetry.space_group_name_H-M   'P 1'
#
loop_
_entity.id
_entity.type
_entity.pdbx_description
1 polymer ?
#
loop_
_entity_poly.entity_id
_entity_poly.type
_entity_poly.pdbx_seq_one_letter_code
_entity_poly.pdbx_strand_id
1 'polypeptide(L)' 'MQKLKLIYEGKAKKVYETDDEDLLIQEFKDDATAFDATKRGTIV' A
#
# COMPACT_ATOMS: atom_id res chain seq x y z
N MET A 1 -8.00 16.01 -2.79
CA MET A 1 -7.18 14.78 -2.68
C MET A 1 -6.09 14.96 -1.64
N GLN A 2 -6.53 14.85 -0.39
CA GLN A 2 -5.69 14.77 0.78
C GLN A 2 -5.58 13.30 1.20
N LYS A 3 -4.37 12.86 1.53
CA LYS A 3 -4.14 11.53 2.09
C LYS A 3 -4.54 11.53 3.57
N LEU A 4 -5.53 10.73 3.92
CA LEU A 4 -6.03 10.64 5.29
C LEU A 4 -5.55 9.34 5.95
N LYS A 5 -6.47 8.56 6.50
CA LYS A 5 -6.18 7.37 7.31
C LYS A 5 -5.73 6.21 6.44
N LEU A 6 -4.68 5.51 6.87
CA LEU A 6 -4.31 4.19 6.34
C LEU A 6 -5.37 3.17 6.75
N ILE A 7 -6.05 2.58 5.78
CA ILE A 7 -7.11 1.58 6.04
C ILE A 7 -6.63 0.16 5.77
N TYR A 8 -5.60 -0.03 4.95
CA TYR A 8 -5.07 -1.35 4.63
C TYR A 8 -3.60 -1.28 4.20
N GLU A 9 -2.81 -2.24 4.67
CA GLU A 9 -1.45 -2.49 4.18
C GLU A 9 -1.32 -3.94 3.74
N GLY A 10 -0.98 -4.13 2.46
CA GLY A 10 -0.69 -5.41 1.85
C GLY A 10 0.81 -5.60 1.59
N LYS A 11 1.13 -6.70 0.88
CA LYS A 11 2.53 -7.10 0.59
C LYS A 11 3.32 -6.00 -0.14
N ALA A 12 2.69 -5.34 -1.12
CA ALA A 12 3.34 -4.35 -1.99
C ALA A 12 2.59 -3.00 -2.05
N LYS A 13 1.51 -2.82 -1.28
CA LYS A 13 0.64 -1.65 -1.40
C LYS A 13 0.10 -1.18 -0.05
N LYS A 14 -0.12 0.13 0.07
CA LYS A 14 -0.88 0.75 1.16
C LYS A 14 -2.10 1.47 0.57
N VAL A 15 -3.23 1.43 1.26
CA VAL A 15 -4.48 2.06 0.84
C VAL A 15 -4.94 3.05 1.89
N TYR A 16 -5.24 4.27 1.46
CA TYR A 16 -5.62 5.37 2.33
C TYR A 16 -6.98 5.94 1.93
N GLU A 17 -7.76 6.35 2.92
CA GLU A 17 -8.93 7.22 2.76
C GLU A 17 -8.50 8.59 2.18
N THR A 18 -9.47 9.27 1.57
CA THR A 18 -9.31 10.63 1.08
C THR A 18 -10.41 11.55 1.62
N ASP A 19 -10.31 12.84 1.31
CA ASP A 19 -11.34 13.85 1.57
C ASP A 19 -12.65 13.61 0.78
N ASP A 20 -12.63 12.73 -0.23
CA ASP A 20 -13.79 12.26 -0.99
C ASP A 20 -14.07 10.79 -0.62
N GLU A 21 -15.31 10.50 -0.18
CA GLU A 21 -15.72 9.17 0.30
C GLU A 21 -15.76 8.12 -0.82
N ASP A 22 -15.88 8.54 -2.08
CA ASP A 22 -15.92 7.63 -3.24
C ASP A 22 -14.52 7.31 -3.80
N LEU A 23 -13.45 7.89 -3.24
CA LEU A 23 -12.08 7.78 -3.74
C LEU A 23 -11.10 7.26 -2.70
N LEU A 24 -10.10 6.51 -3.18
CA LEU A 24 -9.00 5.96 -2.37
C LEU A 24 -7.64 6.30 -2.97
N ILE A 25 -6.64 6.47 -2.12
CA ILE A 25 -5.23 6.58 -2.55
C ILE A 25 -4.54 5.23 -2.38
N GLN A 26 -3.97 4.71 -3.46
CA GLN A 26 -3.14 3.50 -3.47
C GLN A 26 -1.66 3.88 -3.63
N GLU A 27 -0.84 3.55 -2.64
CA GLU A 27 0.61 3.74 -2.68
C GLU A 27 1.31 2.40 -2.93
N PHE A 28 2.20 2.37 -3.92
CA PHE A 28 3.07 1.23 -4.18
C PHE A 28 4.28 1.29 -3.24
N LYS A 29 4.58 0.16 -2.61
CA LYS A 29 5.77 -0.03 -1.79
C LYS A 29 6.89 -0.56 -2.68
N ASP A 30 8.11 -0.25 -2.29
CA ASP A 30 9.32 -0.84 -2.88
C ASP A 30 9.59 -2.27 -2.35
N ASP A 31 8.72 -2.78 -1.47
CA ASP A 31 8.76 -4.15 -0.98
C ASP A 31 8.38 -5.16 -2.08
N ALA A 32 9.28 -6.09 -2.35
CA ALA A 32 9.05 -7.28 -3.14
C ALA A 32 8.90 -8.50 -2.23
N THR A 33 7.96 -9.39 -2.58
CA THR A 33 7.76 -10.66 -1.87
C THR A 33 7.65 -11.83 -2.85
N ALA A 34 8.19 -12.99 -2.49
CA ALA A 34 8.09 -14.24 -3.27
C ALA A 34 7.83 -15.44 -2.36
N PHE A 35 7.37 -16.55 -2.93
CA PHE A 35 7.06 -17.81 -2.22
C PHE A 35 6.10 -17.61 -1.03
N ASP A 36 4.93 -17.05 -1.31
CA ASP A 36 3.95 -16.62 -0.30
C ASP A 36 4.53 -15.75 0.83
N ALA A 37 5.34 -14.77 0.44
CA ALA A 37 6.04 -13.85 1.36
C ALA A 37 7.03 -14.49 2.33
N THR A 38 7.46 -15.73 2.07
CA THR A 38 8.59 -16.39 2.73
C THR A 38 9.92 -15.70 2.37
N LYS A 39 10.04 -15.17 1.16
CA LYS A 39 11.16 -14.31 0.75
C LYS A 39 10.67 -12.87 0.62
N ARG A 40 11.37 -11.93 1.25
CA ARG A 40 11.06 -10.49 1.25
C ARG A 40 12.33 -9.68 0.98
N GLY A 41 12.19 -8.54 0.33
CA GLY A 41 13.27 -7.58 0.10
C GLY A 41 12.72 -6.23 -0.34
N THR A 42 13.53 -5.19 -0.24
CA THR A 42 13.21 -3.84 -0.75
C THR A 42 14.01 -3.61 -2.02
N ILE A 43 13.37 -3.08 -3.07
CA ILE A 43 14.00 -2.75 -4.34
C ILE A 43 14.30 -1.24 -4.34
N VAL A 44 15.57 -0.86 -4.44
CA VAL A 44 16.03 0.55 -4.48
C VAL A 44 16.73 0.88 -5.78
#